data_AF-A0A1V6D591-F1
#
_entry.id   AF-A0A1V6D591-F1
#
_cell.length_a   1.000
_cell.length_b   1.000
_cell.length_c   1.000
_cell.angle_alpha   90.00
_cell.angle_beta   90.00
_cell.angle_gamma   90.00
#
_symmetry.space_group_name_H-M   'P 1'
#
loop_
_entity.id
_entity.type
_entity.pdbx_description
1 polymer ?
#
loop_
_entity_poly.entity_id
_entity_poly.type
_entity_poly.pdbx_seq_one_letter_code
_entity_poly.pdbx_strand_id
1 'polypeptide(L)'
;MDLAEKDYIVIVQCDIVKQRCSGYFCERSFSQRTGGFAAYPRERAYRVTYMTCGGCCGRALHRKLTHLKRMLKKHEGADKDRIVVQLSSCITQDNYHAPPCPHLDYLRTLLKKTGIDFREDTRISDKAQKRREEGVYKCEECPEP
;
A
#
# COMPACT_ATOMS: atom_id res chain seq x y z
N MET A 1 10.43 0.84 -12.08
CA MET A 1 10.53 2.11 -11.35
C MET A 1 11.81 2.09 -10.55
N ASP A 2 12.57 3.18 -10.54
CA ASP A 2 13.69 3.35 -9.62
C ASP A 2 13.18 3.97 -8.31
N LEU A 3 13.39 3.29 -7.18
CA LEU A 3 12.98 3.76 -5.86
C LEU A 3 13.96 4.79 -5.29
N ALA A 4 15.19 4.83 -5.79
CA ALA A 4 16.16 5.84 -5.43
C ALA A 4 15.81 7.22 -5.99
N GLU A 5 14.94 7.30 -7.00
CA GLU A 5 14.47 8.58 -7.59
C GLU A 5 13.19 9.13 -6.93
N LYS A 6 12.58 8.37 -6.01
CA LYS A 6 11.35 8.76 -5.32
C LYS A 6 11.66 9.62 -4.10
N ASP A 7 10.84 10.63 -3.85
CA ASP A 7 10.96 11.53 -2.70
C ASP A 7 9.86 11.25 -1.66
N TYR A 8 8.73 10.69 -2.11
CA TYR A 8 7.52 10.59 -1.33
C TYR A 8 6.87 9.21 -1.40
N ILE A 9 6.54 8.64 -0.24
CA ILE A 9 5.86 7.35 -0.13
C ILE A 9 4.50 7.56 0.53
N VAL A 10 3.44 7.11 -0.16
CA VAL A 10 2.08 7.12 0.37
C VAL A 10 1.70 5.71 0.78
N ILE A 11 1.67 5.44 2.08
CA ILE A 11 1.27 4.13 2.60
C ILE A 11 -0.27 4.12 2.71
N VAL A 12 -0.91 3.33 1.86
CA VAL A 12 -2.37 3.22 1.78
C VAL A 12 -2.83 1.99 2.54
N GLN A 13 -3.75 2.20 3.47
CA GLN A 13 -4.29 1.17 4.37
C GLN A 13 -5.80 1.01 4.19
N CYS A 14 -6.33 -0.18 4.49
CA CYS A 14 -7.79 -0.39 4.50
C CYS A 14 -8.42 0.47 5.59
N ASP A 15 -9.48 1.21 5.24
CA ASP A 15 -10.18 2.10 6.17
C ASP A 15 -10.84 1.34 7.33
N ILE A 16 -11.48 0.20 7.02
CA ILE A 16 -12.12 -0.69 8.01
C ILE A 16 -11.07 -1.22 8.99
N VAL A 17 -9.95 -1.75 8.48
CA VAL A 17 -8.87 -2.28 9.32
C VAL A 17 -8.27 -1.18 10.20
N LYS A 18 -8.18 0.06 9.69
CA LYS A 18 -7.64 1.21 10.42
C LYS A 18 -8.54 1.76 11.52
N GLN A 19 -9.81 1.32 11.62
CA GLN A 19 -10.65 1.60 12.79
C GLN A 19 -10.07 0.99 14.07
N ARG A 20 -9.31 -0.11 13.96
CA ARG A 20 -8.58 -0.74 15.08
C ARG A 20 -7.07 -0.62 14.94
N CYS A 21 -6.54 -0.68 13.73
CA CYS A 21 -5.11 -0.75 13.47
C CYS A 21 -4.45 0.62 13.62
N SER A 22 -3.47 0.73 14.53
CA SER A 22 -2.64 1.94 14.67
C SER A 22 -1.75 2.19 13.45
N GLY A 23 -1.42 1.13 12.69
CA GLY A 23 -0.45 1.21 11.59
C GLY A 23 0.99 0.94 12.03
N TYR A 24 1.21 0.63 13.32
CA TYR A 24 2.53 0.36 13.92
C TYR A 24 3.40 -0.58 13.08
N PHE A 25 2.85 -1.69 12.60
CA PHE A 25 3.62 -2.64 11.81
C PHE A 25 3.99 -2.16 10.41
N CYS A 26 3.19 -1.29 9.80
CA CYS A 26 3.52 -0.69 8.51
C CYS A 26 4.65 0.33 8.69
N GLU A 27 4.58 1.15 9.74
CA GLU A 27 5.63 2.07 10.15
C GLU A 27 6.93 1.33 10.45
N ARG A 28 6.92 0.34 11.35
CA ARG A 28 8.11 -0.44 11.68
C ARG A 28 8.75 -1.10 10.45
N SER A 29 7.93 -1.67 9.56
CA SER A 29 8.44 -2.30 8.33
C SER A 29 9.09 -1.29 7.40
N PHE A 30 8.53 -0.07 7.30
CA PHE A 30 9.15 1.02 6.55
C PHE A 30 10.47 1.43 7.19
N SER A 31 10.47 1.73 8.49
CA SER A 31 11.65 2.21 9.23
C SER A 31 12.79 1.19 9.22
N GLN A 32 12.49 -0.11 9.29
CA GLN A 32 13.49 -1.18 9.24
C GLN A 32 13.83 -1.64 7.81
N ARG A 33 13.16 -1.10 6.78
CA ARG A 33 13.26 -1.53 5.36
C ARG A 33 13.10 -3.04 5.21
N THR A 34 11.99 -3.57 5.74
CA THR A 34 11.65 -5.00 5.70
C THR A 34 10.34 -5.25 4.95
N GLY A 35 10.08 -6.49 4.56
CA GLY A 35 8.86 -6.87 3.85
C GLY A 35 8.72 -6.11 2.53
N GLY A 36 7.55 -5.51 2.28
CA GLY A 36 7.27 -4.74 1.07
C GLY A 36 8.17 -3.51 0.86
N PHE A 37 8.94 -3.11 1.88
CA PHE A 37 9.89 -2.00 1.82
C PHE A 37 11.36 -2.42 1.61
N ALA A 38 11.66 -3.71 1.46
CA ALA A 38 13.04 -4.20 1.34
C ALA A 38 13.82 -3.63 0.14
N ALA A 39 13.10 -3.27 -0.94
CA ALA A 39 13.71 -2.70 -2.14
C ALA A 39 14.03 -1.19 -2.03
N TYR A 40 13.60 -0.50 -0.98
CA TYR A 40 13.87 0.92 -0.80
C TYR A 40 15.28 1.12 -0.20
N PRO A 41 16.15 1.94 -0.80
CA PRO A 41 17.43 2.34 -0.23
C PRO A 41 17.33 2.77 1.25
N ARG A 42 18.29 2.31 2.07
CA ARG A 42 18.33 2.61 3.51
C ARG A 42 18.85 4.01 3.78
N GLU A 43 19.78 4.46 2.95
CA GLU A 43 20.50 5.74 3.04
C GLU A 43 19.62 6.91 2.58
N ARG A 44 18.54 6.62 1.84
CA ARG A 44 17.60 7.62 1.36
C ARG A 44 16.51 7.91 2.38
N ALA A 45 16.42 9.18 2.75
CA ALA A 45 15.27 9.70 3.48
C ALA A 45 14.08 9.88 2.53
N TYR A 46 12.93 9.35 2.92
CA TYR A 46 11.66 9.53 2.20
C TYR A 46 10.69 10.28 3.10
N ARG A 47 9.92 11.20 2.52
CA ARG A 47 8.74 11.74 3.22
C ARG A 47 7.61 10.74 3.08
N VAL A 48 6.98 10.41 4.21
CA VAL A 48 5.94 9.38 4.27
C VAL A 48 4.63 10.01 4.73
N THR A 49 3.54 9.61 4.10
CA THR A 49 2.18 9.90 4.59
C THR A 49 1.33 8.65 4.58
N TYR A 50 0.56 8.49 5.65
CA TYR A 50 -0.41 7.42 5.79
C TYR A 50 -1.77 7.90 5.31
N MET A 51 -2.40 7.10 4.46
CA MET A 51 -3.76 7.33 3.97
C MET A 51 -4.58 6.06 4.09
N THR A 52 -5.89 6.21 4.27
CA THR A 52 -6.81 5.09 4.08
C THR A 52 -7.39 5.08 2.67
N CYS A 53 -7.82 3.92 2.17
CA CYS A 53 -8.60 3.81 0.93
C CYS A 53 -9.94 4.59 0.99
N GLY A 54 -10.39 4.96 2.20
CA GLY A 54 -11.56 5.77 2.48
C GLY A 54 -12.89 5.02 2.43
N GLY A 55 -12.90 3.75 2.86
CA GLY A 55 -14.08 2.90 2.96
C GLY A 55 -14.37 2.15 1.66
N CYS A 56 -15.11 1.03 1.73
CA CYS A 56 -15.45 0.24 0.54
C CYS A 56 -16.39 1.03 -0.39
N CYS A 57 -16.14 1.07 -1.71
CA CYS A 57 -15.20 0.27 -2.52
C CYS A 57 -13.79 0.85 -2.69
N GLY A 58 -13.43 1.93 -1.97
CA GLY A 58 -12.10 2.55 -2.01
C GLY A 58 -11.99 3.72 -3.00
N ARG A 59 -13.12 4.19 -3.53
CA ARG A 59 -13.21 5.27 -4.53
C ARG A 59 -12.57 6.59 -4.06
N ALA A 60 -12.49 6.82 -2.76
CA ALA A 60 -11.85 8.01 -2.20
C ALA A 60 -10.33 8.05 -2.47
N LEU A 61 -9.68 6.90 -2.67
CA LEU A 61 -8.24 6.82 -2.92
C LEU A 61 -7.81 7.72 -4.10
N HIS A 62 -8.52 7.65 -5.22
CA HIS A 62 -8.20 8.48 -6.40
C HIS A 62 -8.25 9.98 -6.10
N ARG A 63 -9.27 10.43 -5.34
CA ARG A 63 -9.44 11.84 -4.98
C ARG A 63 -8.33 12.31 -4.04
N LYS A 64 -7.98 11.49 -3.03
CA LYS A 64 -6.90 11.76 -2.07
C LYS A 64 -5.54 11.89 -2.78
N LEU A 65 -5.23 10.97 -3.69
CA LEU A 65 -3.97 10.99 -4.45
C LEU A 65 -3.90 12.14 -5.45
N THR A 66 -5.01 12.44 -6.13
CA THR A 66 -5.07 13.60 -7.04
C THR A 66 -4.88 14.91 -6.27
N HIS A 67 -5.47 15.00 -5.08
CA HIS A 67 -5.25 16.13 -4.17
C HIS A 67 -3.79 16.25 -3.76
N LEU A 68 -3.18 15.16 -3.28
CA LEU A 68 -1.76 15.14 -2.89
C LEU A 68 -0.85 15.57 -4.05
N LYS A 69 -1.03 14.99 -5.24
CA LYS A 69 -0.28 15.36 -6.45
C LYS A 69 -0.33 16.86 -6.71
N ARG A 70 -1.53 17.45 -6.60
CA ARG A 70 -1.73 18.90 -6.78
C ARG A 70 -1.01 19.72 -5.71
N MET A 71 -1.04 19.29 -4.45
CA MET A 71 -0.36 19.99 -3.36
C MET A 71 1.16 19.93 -3.50
N LEU A 72 1.72 18.76 -3.79
CA LEU A 72 3.15 18.59 -4.01
C LEU A 72 3.63 19.41 -5.21
N LYS A 73 2.90 19.40 -6.33
CA LYS A 73 3.26 20.21 -7.49
C LYS A 73 3.22 21.71 -7.17
N LYS A 74 2.18 22.17 -6.47
CA LYS A 74 1.97 23.59 -6.15
C LYS A 74 3.01 24.13 -5.16
N HIS A 75 3.31 23.37 -4.11
CA HIS A 75 4.13 23.87 -2.99
C HIS A 75 5.59 23.46 -3.08
N GLU A 76 5.92 22.43 -3.85
CA GLU A 76 7.26 21.84 -3.87
C GLU A 76 7.79 21.61 -5.30
N GLY A 77 6.97 21.85 -6.34
CA GLY A 77 7.34 21.60 -7.74
C GLY A 77 7.45 20.12 -8.11
N ALA A 78 7.25 19.20 -7.16
CA ALA A 78 7.39 17.76 -7.36
C ALA A 78 6.26 17.18 -8.22
N ASP A 79 6.65 16.46 -9.27
CA ASP A 79 5.73 15.74 -10.16
C ASP A 79 5.39 14.34 -9.64
N LYS A 80 4.37 13.72 -10.26
CA LYS A 80 3.87 12.38 -9.91
C LYS A 80 4.96 11.31 -9.89
N ASP A 81 6.00 11.47 -10.71
CA ASP A 81 7.10 10.52 -10.85
C ASP A 81 8.03 10.51 -9.62
N ARG A 82 7.92 11.50 -8.73
CA ARG A 82 8.60 11.53 -7.42
C ARG A 82 7.82 10.83 -6.31
N ILE A 83 6.60 10.38 -6.61
CA ILE A 83 5.69 9.76 -5.64
C ILE A 83 5.61 8.26 -5.93
N VAL A 84 5.55 7.45 -4.88
CA VAL A 84 5.15 6.05 -4.96
C VAL A 84 4.08 5.73 -3.91
N VAL A 85 3.05 5.00 -4.32
CA VAL A 85 2.01 4.50 -3.42
C VAL A 85 2.36 3.08 -2.98
N GLN A 86 2.35 2.83 -1.68
CA GLN A 86 2.50 1.49 -1.11
C GLN A 86 1.13 1.01 -0.60
N LEU A 87 0.49 0.07 -1.31
CA LEU A 87 -0.69 -0.62 -0.80
C LEU A 87 -0.29 -1.56 0.34
N SER A 88 -0.91 -1.42 1.51
CA SER A 88 -0.56 -2.21 2.69
C SER A 88 -1.03 -3.65 2.59
N SER A 89 -0.35 -4.55 3.31
CA SER A 89 -0.71 -5.98 3.36
C SER A 89 -2.14 -6.26 3.80
N CYS A 90 -2.78 -5.35 4.55
CA CYS A 90 -4.19 -5.49 4.91
C CYS A 90 -5.17 -5.28 3.75
N ILE A 91 -4.68 -4.81 2.59
CA ILE A 91 -5.43 -4.70 1.34
C ILE A 91 -5.03 -5.84 0.40
N THR A 92 -3.75 -6.18 0.33
CA THR A 92 -3.17 -7.01 -0.73
C THR A 92 -3.02 -8.48 -0.36
N GLN A 93 -3.09 -8.84 0.93
CA GLN A 93 -2.77 -10.19 1.40
C GLN A 93 -3.84 -10.75 2.34
N ASP A 94 -3.99 -12.08 2.27
CA ASP A 94 -4.61 -12.86 3.33
C ASP A 94 -3.87 -12.65 4.63
N ASN A 95 -4.62 -12.38 5.67
CA ASN A 95 -4.10 -12.25 7.01
C ASN A 95 -5.08 -12.84 8.02
N TYR A 96 -4.64 -12.94 9.28
CA TYR A 96 -5.44 -13.53 10.34
C TYR A 96 -6.81 -12.84 10.55
N HIS A 97 -6.94 -11.57 10.17
CA HIS A 97 -8.15 -10.79 10.44
C HIS A 97 -9.11 -10.71 9.25
N ALA A 98 -8.61 -10.87 8.03
CA ALA A 98 -9.42 -10.78 6.82
C ALA A 98 -8.68 -11.36 5.59
N PRO A 99 -9.42 -11.82 4.57
CA PRO A 99 -8.87 -12.06 3.24
C PRO A 99 -8.40 -10.75 2.57
N PRO A 100 -7.76 -10.81 1.38
CA PRO A 100 -7.44 -9.65 0.59
C PRO A 100 -8.69 -8.82 0.30
N CYS A 101 -8.49 -7.53 0.02
CA CYS A 101 -9.59 -6.65 -0.31
C CYS A 101 -10.31 -7.16 -1.57
N PRO A 102 -11.64 -7.37 -1.54
CA PRO A 102 -12.40 -7.80 -2.71
C PRO A 102 -12.42 -6.74 -3.84
N HIS A 103 -11.96 -5.52 -3.54
CA HIS A 103 -11.87 -4.42 -4.50
C HIS A 103 -10.42 -4.11 -4.92
N LEU A 104 -9.46 -5.01 -4.68
CA LEU A 104 -8.05 -4.77 -4.99
C LEU A 104 -7.83 -4.37 -6.46
N ASP A 105 -8.46 -5.05 -7.41
CA ASP A 105 -8.31 -4.71 -8.84
C ASP A 105 -8.93 -3.36 -9.20
N TYR A 106 -10.02 -2.99 -8.52
CA TYR A 106 -10.58 -1.66 -8.64
C TYR A 106 -9.61 -0.60 -8.11
N LEU A 107 -8.97 -0.83 -6.96
CA LEU A 107 -7.94 0.07 -6.42
C LEU A 107 -6.75 0.22 -7.37
N ARG A 108 -6.25 -0.88 -7.95
CA ARG A 108 -5.19 -0.88 -8.98
C ARG A 108 -5.59 -0.02 -10.18
N THR A 109 -6.84 -0.16 -10.64
CA THR A 109 -7.39 0.64 -11.73
C THR A 109 -7.41 2.13 -11.38
N LEU A 110 -7.82 2.49 -10.16
CA LEU A 110 -7.78 3.88 -9.69
C LEU A 110 -6.35 4.42 -9.63
N LEU A 111 -5.39 3.64 -9.15
CA LEU A 111 -3.98 4.03 -9.09
C LEU A 111 -3.41 4.29 -10.48
N LYS A 112 -3.64 3.37 -11.44
CA LYS A 112 -3.24 3.55 -12.84
C LYS A 112 -3.78 4.87 -13.43
N LYS A 113 -5.04 5.22 -13.15
CA LYS A 113 -5.64 6.50 -13.60
C LYS A 113 -4.95 7.75 -13.02
N THR A 114 -4.36 7.65 -11.83
CA THR A 114 -3.60 8.79 -11.27
C THR A 114 -2.26 9.03 -11.97
N GLY A 115 -1.71 7.98 -12.60
CA GLY A 115 -0.37 7.97 -13.19
C GLY A 115 0.77 7.96 -12.16
N ILE A 116 0.48 7.73 -10.89
CA ILE A 116 1.49 7.58 -9.83
C ILE A 116 1.91 6.10 -9.76
N ASP A 117 3.21 5.86 -9.61
CA ASP A 117 3.73 4.51 -9.40
C ASP A 117 3.17 3.89 -8.12
N PHE A 118 2.93 2.58 -8.13
CA PHE A 118 2.48 1.88 -6.93
C PHE A 118 3.13 0.52 -6.77
N ARG A 119 3.28 0.10 -5.51
CA ARG A 119 3.77 -1.19 -5.07
C ARG A 119 2.83 -1.77 -4.03
N GLU A 120 2.96 -3.06 -3.80
CA GLU A 120 2.12 -3.82 -2.88
C GLU A 120 2.92 -4.32 -1.69
N ASP A 121 2.18 -4.62 -0.62
CA ASP A 121 2.61 -5.16 0.65
C ASP A 121 3.38 -4.18 1.57
N THR A 122 3.29 -4.42 2.87
CA THR A 122 4.06 -3.74 3.90
C THR A 122 4.67 -4.77 4.82
N ARG A 123 3.96 -5.14 5.89
CA ARG A 123 4.39 -6.22 6.79
C ARG A 123 4.03 -7.57 6.17
N ILE A 124 5.03 -8.43 6.04
CA ILE A 124 4.85 -9.86 5.81
C ILE A 124 5.19 -10.54 7.13
N SER A 125 4.24 -11.27 7.72
CA SER A 125 4.46 -11.98 8.98
C SER A 125 4.89 -13.40 8.69
N ASP A 126 5.97 -13.88 9.31
CA ASP A 126 6.45 -15.27 9.13
C ASP A 126 5.35 -16.29 9.39
N LYS A 127 4.57 -16.10 10.47
CA LYS A 127 3.39 -16.92 10.76
C LYS A 127 2.33 -16.91 9.66
N ALA A 128 2.06 -15.75 9.04
CA ALA A 128 1.08 -15.65 7.96
C ALA A 128 1.64 -16.23 6.65
N GLN A 129 2.94 -16.10 6.42
CA GLN A 129 3.62 -16.75 5.30
C GLN A 129 3.58 -18.27 5.45
N LYS A 130 3.97 -18.80 6.62
CA LYS A 130 3.90 -20.23 6.91
C LYS A 130 2.49 -20.79 6.70
N ARG A 131 1.45 -20.09 7.19
CA ARG A 131 0.05 -20.48 6.96
C ARG A 131 -0.38 -20.44 5.49
N ARG A 132 0.18 -19.52 4.67
CA ARG A 132 -0.04 -19.49 3.22
C ARG A 132 0.63 -20.69 2.54
N GLU A 133 1.87 -20.99 2.92
CA GLU A 133 2.63 -22.15 2.43
C GLU A 133 1.95 -23.48 2.83
N GLU A 134 1.40 -23.55 4.04
CA GLU A 134 0.60 -24.68 4.55
C GLU A 134 -0.81 -24.76 3.91
N GLY A 135 -1.19 -23.81 3.04
CA GLY A 135 -2.48 -23.80 2.35
C GLY A 135 -3.69 -23.46 3.23
N VAL A 136 -3.48 -22.96 4.45
CA VAL A 136 -4.55 -22.66 5.43
C VAL A 136 -5.46 -21.53 4.94
N TYR A 137 -4.95 -20.64 4.08
CA TYR A 137 -5.70 -19.51 3.52
C TYR A 137 -6.29 -19.77 2.13
N LYS A 138 -6.39 -21.03 1.68
CA LYS A 138 -7.06 -21.33 0.40
C LYS A 138 -8.50 -20.82 0.44
N CYS A 139 -8.80 -19.92 -0.49
CA CYS A 139 -10.14 -19.39 -0.73
C CYS A 139 -10.96 -20.47 -1.47
N GLU A 140 -12.14 -20.83 -0.96
CA GLU A 140 -13.03 -21.83 -1.59
C GLU A 140 -13.70 -21.30 -2.89
N GLU A 141 -13.55 -20.01 -3.23
CA GLU A 141 -14.18 -19.38 -4.41
C GLU A 141 -13.25 -18.42 -5.17
N CYS A 142 -12.11 -18.91 -5.66
CA CYS A 142 -11.38 -18.20 -6.73
C CYS A 142 -11.62 -18.94 -8.05
N PRO A 143 -12.07 -18.29 -9.14
CA PRO A 143 -12.11 -18.93 -10.44
C PRO A 143 -10.68 -19.29 -10.84
N GLU A 144 -10.49 -20.54 -11.27
CA GLU A 144 -9.21 -21.07 -11.76
C GLU A 144 -8.71 -20.27 -12.98
N PRO A 145 -7.38 -20.25 -13.21
CA PRO A 145 -6.72 -19.41 -14.23
C PRO A 145 -7.17 -19.67 -15.68
#